data_AF-A0A9W7DG63-F1
#
_entry.id   AF-A0A9W7DG63-F1
#
_cell.length_a   1.000
_cell.length_b   1.000
_cell.length_c   1.000
_cell.angle_alpha   90.00
_cell.angle_beta   90.00
_cell.angle_gamma   90.00
#
_symmetry.space_group_name_H-M   'P 1'
#
loop_
_entity.id
_entity.type
_entity.pdbx_description
1 polymer ?
#
loop_
_entity_poly.entity_id
_entity_poly.type
_entity_poly.pdbx_seq_one_letter_code
_entity_poly.pdbx_strand_id
1 'polypeptide(L)'
;MQTRPNSSTRFLVSFSDASYKFENKNKDRNGKLVALVRGKLALLLSLLSTGKLKLVETDVCWILDTACSVVDLQTGDDEEAKSGANFEEYKKIITQLGSKFEKSNVVQQSLFKLVTKLSGLYSIKFTLALFLNLDISQSNSDSLTSRLSSLALLNQELYFDAWSLALASIENYDSVAHGVELLVGFLQSVGKTTDEIYGKMQISLVTKSINLILSLSNSSEILKSPETMLRTITTFKALIASKSYNLTQFSVELTLTYVDAITRLLINTPSSDVPEDVLEKFDEVYIQATQVISNLILFQRFRFSNRQHLIMECFVTLMEALFVKPVVNGNKNNDDPKLLSISSRSTAISKDCALAFERLMGNLCEASSLKGRNFGTSSSSSTSGSILEPNMTSEFNNNSNSKSISSTTNLSIFKTHVRRALPVLIFNYLKFYIRFRLIPELRESLVNGLFLAFDMFTSNELNYVNFSLDGQSRVVFRGLYDDYKKFGRWRED
;
A
#
# COMPACT_ATOMS: atom_id res chain seq x y z
N MET A 1 24.05 -44.58 -27.33
CA MET A 1 22.66 -44.24 -27.71
C MET A 1 22.36 -42.83 -27.21
N GLN A 2 22.53 -41.83 -28.07
CA GLN A 2 22.06 -40.46 -27.81
C GLN A 2 20.62 -40.38 -28.27
N THR A 3 19.69 -40.22 -27.33
CA THR A 3 18.28 -39.99 -27.62
C THR A 3 18.12 -38.61 -28.24
N ARG A 4 17.66 -38.56 -29.50
CA ARG A 4 17.29 -37.31 -30.17
C ARG A 4 16.12 -36.67 -29.39
N PRO A 5 16.14 -35.36 -29.13
CA PRO A 5 14.99 -34.69 -28.50
C PRO A 5 13.79 -34.73 -29.44
N ASN A 6 12.60 -34.96 -28.88
CA ASN A 6 11.33 -34.98 -29.59
C ASN A 6 11.12 -33.66 -30.37
N SER A 7 10.51 -33.75 -31.55
CA SER A 7 10.26 -32.61 -32.45
C SER A 7 9.47 -31.47 -31.78
N SER A 8 8.61 -31.79 -30.81
CA SER A 8 7.87 -30.82 -29.99
C SER A 8 8.77 -29.97 -29.09
N THR A 9 9.86 -30.54 -28.56
CA THR A 9 10.80 -29.84 -27.67
C THR A 9 11.70 -28.89 -28.44
N ARG A 10 12.08 -29.24 -29.69
CA ARG A 10 12.81 -28.31 -30.60
C ARG A 10 11.95 -27.10 -30.99
N PHE A 11 10.64 -27.27 -31.11
CA PHE A 11 9.73 -26.19 -31.47
C PHE A 11 9.62 -25.14 -30.36
N LEU A 12 9.55 -25.57 -29.09
CA LEU A 12 9.50 -24.70 -27.91
C LEU A 12 10.79 -23.90 -27.68
N VAL A 13 11.96 -24.54 -27.87
CA VAL A 13 13.26 -23.86 -27.75
C VAL A 13 13.44 -22.76 -28.81
N SER A 14 13.00 -23.03 -30.06
CA SER A 14 13.07 -22.02 -31.13
C SER A 14 12.12 -20.82 -30.94
N PHE A 15 11.05 -20.99 -30.15
CA PHE A 15 10.10 -19.92 -29.81
C PHE A 15 10.60 -19.06 -28.65
N SER A 16 11.29 -19.66 -27.67
CA SER A 16 11.91 -18.96 -26.54
C SER A 16 12.96 -17.94 -26.98
N ASP A 17 13.81 -18.29 -27.94
CA ASP A 17 14.85 -17.38 -28.47
C ASP A 17 14.29 -16.22 -29.30
N ALA A 18 13.08 -16.38 -29.86
CA ALA A 18 12.43 -15.36 -30.69
C ALA A 18 11.73 -14.29 -29.85
N SER A 19 11.21 -14.64 -28.66
CA SER A 19 10.44 -13.72 -27.82
C SER A 19 11.32 -12.69 -27.08
N TYR A 20 12.61 -12.98 -26.87
CA TYR A 20 13.51 -12.13 -26.05
C TYR A 20 14.24 -11.03 -26.84
N LYS A 21 14.10 -10.99 -28.18
CA LYS A 21 14.90 -10.11 -29.07
C LYS A 21 14.14 -9.02 -29.82
N PHE A 22 12.86 -8.78 -29.50
CA PHE A 22 12.01 -7.88 -30.29
C PHE A 22 11.52 -6.65 -29.52
N GLU A 23 12.44 -5.71 -29.31
CA GLU A 23 12.10 -4.29 -29.20
C GLU A 23 12.87 -3.53 -30.29
N ASN A 24 12.15 -2.76 -31.10
CA ASN A 24 12.57 -1.85 -32.17
C ASN A 24 12.71 -2.36 -33.62
N LYS A 25 11.79 -1.81 -34.44
CA LYS A 25 11.77 -1.54 -35.91
C LYS A 25 10.81 -2.39 -36.77
N ASN A 26 9.92 -1.66 -37.48
CA ASN A 26 8.92 -2.01 -38.52
C ASN A 26 7.51 -2.49 -38.09
N LYS A 27 6.56 -1.54 -38.07
CA LYS A 27 5.10 -1.78 -37.86
C LYS A 27 4.48 -2.81 -38.83
N ASP A 28 4.81 -2.77 -40.12
CA ASP A 28 4.23 -3.71 -41.12
C ASP A 28 4.73 -5.15 -41.01
N ARG A 29 5.97 -5.35 -40.55
CA ARG A 29 6.51 -6.70 -40.29
C ARG A 29 5.92 -7.28 -39.00
N ASN A 30 5.60 -6.44 -38.03
CA ASN A 30 4.97 -6.85 -36.78
C ASN A 30 3.56 -7.40 -37.01
N GLY A 31 2.75 -6.80 -37.88
CA GLY A 31 1.39 -7.30 -38.17
C GLY A 31 1.36 -8.74 -38.72
N LYS A 32 2.21 -9.05 -39.70
CA LYS A 32 2.31 -10.42 -40.27
C LYS A 32 2.87 -11.43 -39.27
N LEU A 33 3.84 -11.02 -38.45
CA LEU A 33 4.42 -11.87 -37.42
C LEU A 33 3.39 -12.18 -36.32
N VAL A 34 2.64 -11.18 -35.86
CA VAL A 34 1.56 -11.33 -34.87
C VAL A 34 0.46 -12.26 -35.41
N ALA A 35 0.08 -12.13 -36.69
CA ALA A 35 -0.88 -13.04 -37.32
C ALA A 35 -0.37 -14.49 -37.38
N LEU A 36 0.92 -14.70 -37.66
CA LEU A 36 1.52 -16.03 -37.72
C LEU A 36 1.68 -16.66 -36.33
N VAL A 37 2.10 -15.87 -35.33
CA VAL A 37 2.15 -16.29 -33.93
C VAL A 37 0.75 -16.65 -33.45
N ARG A 38 -0.26 -15.83 -33.77
CA ARG A 38 -1.67 -16.09 -33.45
C ARG A 38 -2.17 -17.40 -34.05
N GLY A 39 -1.94 -17.65 -35.34
CA GLY A 39 -2.37 -18.88 -36.00
C GLY A 39 -1.74 -20.12 -35.36
N LYS A 40 -0.45 -20.06 -35.02
CA LYS A 40 0.25 -21.15 -34.32
C LYS A 40 -0.22 -21.33 -32.88
N LEU A 41 -0.54 -20.23 -32.19
CA LEU A 41 -0.95 -20.23 -30.80
C LEU A 41 -2.40 -20.74 -30.63
N ALA A 42 -3.30 -20.39 -31.54
CA ALA A 42 -4.65 -20.98 -31.62
C ALA A 42 -4.59 -22.50 -31.90
N LEU A 43 -3.67 -22.93 -32.77
CA LEU A 43 -3.45 -24.34 -33.06
C LEU A 43 -2.87 -25.08 -31.83
N LEU A 44 -1.92 -24.48 -31.12
CA LEU A 44 -1.38 -25.01 -29.86
C LEU A 44 -2.45 -25.11 -28.77
N LEU A 45 -3.30 -24.09 -28.62
CA LEU A 45 -4.37 -24.07 -27.63
C LEU A 45 -5.48 -25.08 -27.94
N SER A 46 -5.86 -25.27 -29.21
CA SER A 46 -6.81 -26.32 -29.62
C SER A 46 -6.24 -27.74 -29.46
N LEU A 47 -4.94 -27.92 -29.71
CA LEU A 47 -4.25 -29.18 -29.45
C LEU A 47 -4.15 -29.49 -27.94
N LEU A 48 -3.95 -28.46 -27.12
CA LEU A 48 -4.02 -28.54 -25.67
C LEU A 48 -5.40 -28.96 -25.18
N SER A 49 -6.44 -28.33 -25.73
CA SER A 49 -7.82 -28.51 -25.31
C SER A 49 -8.38 -29.88 -25.71
N THR A 50 -7.92 -30.45 -26.83
CA THR A 50 -8.25 -31.82 -27.26
C THR A 50 -7.51 -32.92 -26.47
N GLY A 51 -6.62 -32.56 -25.54
CA GLY A 51 -5.90 -33.51 -24.70
C GLY A 51 -4.86 -34.37 -25.44
N LYS A 52 -4.59 -34.07 -26.72
CA LYS A 52 -3.63 -34.83 -27.54
C LYS A 52 -2.17 -34.59 -27.12
N LEU A 53 -1.90 -33.47 -26.45
CA LEU A 53 -0.60 -33.15 -25.87
C LEU A 53 -0.62 -33.36 -24.35
N LYS A 54 0.28 -34.22 -23.86
CA LYS A 54 0.66 -34.27 -22.44
C LYS A 54 1.68 -33.16 -22.19
N LEU A 55 1.17 -31.99 -21.82
CA LEU A 55 2.01 -30.85 -21.43
C LEU A 55 2.08 -30.76 -19.91
N VAL A 56 3.23 -30.30 -19.42
CA VAL A 56 3.42 -29.98 -18.00
C VAL A 56 2.72 -28.66 -17.70
N GLU A 57 2.27 -28.45 -16.47
CA GLU A 57 1.60 -27.21 -16.05
C GLU A 57 2.41 -25.95 -16.42
N THR A 58 3.74 -26.01 -16.32
CA THR A 58 4.66 -24.92 -16.72
C THR A 58 4.51 -24.54 -18.20
N ASP A 59 4.33 -25.53 -19.07
CA ASP A 59 4.17 -25.28 -20.52
C ASP A 59 2.81 -24.65 -20.81
N VAL A 60 1.77 -25.10 -20.10
CA VAL A 60 0.41 -24.53 -20.20
C VAL A 60 0.42 -23.06 -19.78
N CYS A 61 1.05 -22.75 -18.65
CA CYS A 61 1.16 -21.38 -18.16
C CYS A 61 1.92 -20.49 -19.15
N TRP A 62 3.06 -20.96 -19.68
CA TRP A 62 3.83 -20.23 -20.69
C TRP A 62 3.00 -19.94 -21.96
N ILE A 63 2.22 -20.92 -22.43
CA ILE A 63 1.34 -20.73 -23.60
C ILE A 63 0.24 -19.70 -23.30
N LEU A 64 -0.37 -19.75 -22.12
CA LEU A 64 -1.41 -18.80 -21.71
C LEU A 64 -0.85 -17.37 -21.52
N ASP A 65 0.33 -17.21 -20.93
CA ASP A 65 0.99 -15.92 -20.81
C ASP A 65 1.36 -15.34 -22.17
N THR A 66 1.86 -16.19 -23.08
CA THR A 66 2.13 -15.80 -24.47
C THR A 66 0.83 -15.38 -25.17
N ALA A 67 -0.29 -16.07 -24.92
CA ALA A 67 -1.60 -15.68 -25.43
C ALA A 67 -2.00 -14.28 -24.92
N CYS A 68 -1.80 -14.01 -23.63
CA CYS A 68 -2.08 -12.70 -23.03
C CYS A 68 -1.28 -11.58 -23.73
N SER A 69 0.03 -11.78 -23.93
CA SER A 69 0.88 -10.80 -24.62
C SER A 69 0.44 -10.55 -26.07
N VAL A 70 -0.03 -11.59 -26.77
CA VAL A 70 -0.55 -11.45 -28.14
C VAL A 70 -1.88 -10.66 -28.16
N VAL A 71 -2.74 -10.85 -27.17
CA VAL A 71 -4.00 -10.09 -27.03
C VAL A 71 -3.71 -8.61 -26.76
N ASP A 72 -2.75 -8.29 -25.89
CA ASP A 72 -2.35 -6.91 -25.61
C ASP A 72 -1.85 -6.16 -26.85
N LEU A 73 -1.15 -6.85 -27.76
CA LEU A 73 -0.69 -6.28 -29.03
C LEU A 73 -1.84 -5.97 -30.01
N GLN A 74 -3.01 -6.57 -29.84
CA GLN A 74 -4.17 -6.40 -30.74
C GLN A 74 -5.08 -5.24 -30.33
N THR A 75 -4.99 -4.77 -29.09
CA THR A 75 -5.82 -3.65 -28.61
C THR A 75 -5.36 -2.26 -29.09
N GLY A 76 -4.33 -2.18 -29.93
CA GLY A 76 -3.89 -0.94 -30.57
C GLY A 76 -4.69 -0.61 -31.83
N ASP A 77 -5.50 0.45 -31.75
CA ASP A 77 -6.16 1.28 -32.78
C ASP A 77 -6.98 0.64 -33.94
N ASP A 78 -6.84 -0.64 -34.27
CA ASP A 78 -7.56 -1.26 -35.40
C ASP A 78 -8.87 -1.91 -34.95
N GLU A 79 -9.93 -1.11 -34.83
CA GLU A 79 -11.29 -1.56 -34.46
C GLU A 79 -11.88 -2.61 -35.43
N GLU A 80 -11.43 -2.66 -36.69
CA GLU A 80 -11.96 -3.57 -37.72
C GLU A 80 -11.48 -5.03 -37.60
N ALA A 81 -10.44 -5.31 -36.79
CA ALA A 81 -9.91 -6.68 -36.63
C ALA A 81 -10.62 -7.51 -35.52
N LYS A 82 -11.74 -7.02 -34.96
CA LYS A 82 -12.59 -7.72 -33.99
C LYS A 82 -13.45 -8.82 -34.65
N SER A 83 -12.87 -9.67 -35.50
CA SER A 83 -13.60 -10.81 -36.07
C SER A 83 -14.02 -11.78 -34.95
N GLY A 84 -15.33 -11.85 -34.66
CA GLY A 84 -15.91 -12.63 -33.55
C GLY A 84 -15.56 -14.13 -33.53
N ALA A 85 -15.08 -14.70 -34.64
CA ALA A 85 -14.69 -16.11 -34.73
C ALA A 85 -13.56 -16.51 -33.76
N ASN A 86 -12.60 -15.61 -33.51
CA ASN A 86 -11.44 -15.92 -32.65
C ASN A 86 -11.78 -15.87 -31.16
N PHE A 87 -12.77 -15.07 -30.78
CA PHE A 87 -13.16 -14.86 -29.38
C PHE A 87 -13.93 -16.08 -28.81
N GLU A 88 -14.81 -16.68 -29.61
CA GLU A 88 -15.51 -17.92 -29.23
C GLU A 88 -14.54 -19.10 -29.06
N GLU A 89 -13.45 -19.13 -29.84
CA GLU A 89 -12.42 -20.17 -29.69
C GLU A 89 -11.68 -20.03 -28.34
N TYR A 90 -11.27 -18.82 -27.96
CA TYR A 90 -10.68 -18.57 -26.65
C TYR A 90 -11.62 -18.95 -25.50
N LYS A 91 -12.92 -18.65 -25.61
CA LYS A 91 -13.90 -19.01 -24.60
C LYS A 91 -14.00 -20.53 -24.41
N LYS A 92 -14.04 -21.30 -25.51
CA LYS A 92 -14.03 -22.77 -25.46
C LYS A 92 -12.75 -23.31 -24.82
N ILE A 93 -11.60 -22.74 -25.18
CA ILE A 93 -10.29 -23.12 -24.63
C ILE A 93 -10.25 -22.86 -23.12
N ILE A 94 -10.68 -21.69 -22.66
CA ILE A 94 -10.70 -21.33 -21.24
C ILE A 94 -11.58 -22.29 -20.45
N THR A 95 -12.79 -22.61 -20.94
CA THR A 95 -13.69 -23.56 -20.27
C THR A 95 -13.10 -24.98 -20.21
N GLN A 96 -12.48 -25.45 -21.29
CA GLN A 96 -11.88 -26.79 -21.36
C GLN A 96 -10.61 -26.91 -20.50
N LEU A 97 -9.76 -25.88 -20.47
CA LEU A 97 -8.58 -25.86 -19.61
C LEU A 97 -8.95 -25.67 -18.14
N GLY A 98 -9.95 -24.83 -17.84
CA GLY A 98 -10.44 -24.61 -16.49
C GLY A 98 -10.97 -25.90 -15.84
N SER A 99 -11.75 -26.70 -16.58
CA SER A 99 -12.25 -27.99 -16.07
C SER A 99 -11.15 -29.04 -15.92
N LYS A 100 -10.14 -29.01 -16.79
CA LYS A 100 -9.02 -29.96 -16.75
C LYS A 100 -8.03 -29.67 -15.63
N PHE A 101 -7.82 -28.39 -15.29
CA PHE A 101 -6.84 -27.92 -14.31
C PHE A 101 -7.49 -27.26 -13.09
N GLU A 102 -8.68 -27.71 -12.71
CA GLU A 102 -9.46 -27.15 -11.60
C GLU A 102 -8.70 -27.10 -10.26
N LYS A 103 -7.70 -27.98 -10.06
CA LYS A 103 -6.90 -28.02 -8.82
C LYS A 103 -5.58 -27.25 -8.89
N SER A 104 -5.17 -26.79 -10.07
CA SER A 104 -3.88 -26.13 -10.26
C SER A 104 -4.06 -24.61 -10.14
N ASN A 105 -3.71 -24.05 -8.99
CA ASN A 105 -3.77 -22.61 -8.74
C ASN A 105 -2.93 -21.81 -9.77
N VAL A 106 -1.76 -22.29 -10.17
CA VAL A 106 -0.89 -21.59 -11.15
C VAL A 106 -1.58 -21.42 -12.51
N VAL A 107 -2.14 -22.51 -13.06
CA VAL A 107 -2.90 -22.45 -14.32
C VAL A 107 -4.16 -21.58 -14.19
N GLN A 108 -4.85 -21.63 -13.04
CA GLN A 108 -6.01 -20.76 -12.80
C GLN A 108 -5.63 -19.27 -12.81
N GLN A 109 -4.49 -18.90 -12.23
CA GLN A 109 -3.98 -17.52 -12.29
C GLN A 109 -3.68 -17.07 -13.73
N SER A 110 -3.01 -17.90 -14.52
CA SER A 110 -2.75 -17.61 -15.94
C SER A 110 -4.04 -17.52 -16.76
N LEU A 111 -5.03 -18.37 -16.49
CA LEU A 111 -6.36 -18.31 -17.12
C LEU A 111 -7.10 -17.03 -16.71
N PHE A 112 -7.06 -16.65 -15.44
CA PHE A 112 -7.68 -15.42 -14.96
C PHE A 112 -7.07 -14.20 -15.64
N LYS A 113 -5.75 -14.12 -15.74
CA LYS A 113 -5.03 -13.07 -16.47
C LYS A 113 -5.47 -12.99 -17.93
N LEU A 114 -5.73 -14.12 -18.59
CA LEU A 114 -6.28 -14.11 -19.96
C LEU A 114 -7.71 -13.57 -19.99
N VAL A 115 -8.57 -13.99 -19.04
CA VAL A 115 -9.96 -13.51 -18.92
C VAL A 115 -10.01 -12.00 -18.71
N THR A 116 -9.14 -11.44 -17.86
CA THR A 116 -9.10 -10.00 -17.62
C THR A 116 -8.71 -9.20 -18.86
N LYS A 117 -7.91 -9.75 -19.77
CA LYS A 117 -7.55 -9.11 -21.05
C LYS A 117 -8.65 -9.22 -22.11
N LEU A 118 -9.52 -10.23 -22.04
CA LEU A 118 -10.61 -10.47 -22.99
C LEU A 118 -11.84 -9.61 -22.69
N SER A 119 -11.65 -8.30 -22.71
CA SER A 119 -12.58 -7.29 -22.23
C SER A 119 -13.97 -7.27 -22.88
N GLY A 120 -14.07 -7.71 -24.13
CA GLY A 120 -15.32 -7.76 -24.89
C GLY A 120 -16.12 -9.06 -24.72
N LEU A 121 -15.53 -10.10 -24.13
CA LEU A 121 -16.16 -11.42 -24.01
C LEU A 121 -16.84 -11.67 -22.67
N TYR A 122 -16.23 -11.16 -21.60
CA TYR A 122 -16.65 -11.44 -20.24
C TYR A 122 -17.17 -10.16 -19.60
N SER A 123 -18.35 -10.27 -18.97
CA SER A 123 -18.90 -9.16 -18.20
C SER A 123 -17.99 -8.85 -17.02
N ILE A 124 -17.93 -7.57 -16.62
CA ILE A 124 -17.17 -7.18 -15.44
C ILE A 124 -17.67 -7.92 -14.19
N LYS A 125 -19.00 -8.10 -14.06
CA LYS A 125 -19.62 -8.86 -12.97
C LYS A 125 -19.08 -10.30 -12.88
N PHE A 126 -18.93 -10.98 -14.01
CA PHE A 126 -18.32 -12.30 -14.07
C PHE A 126 -16.86 -12.28 -13.63
N THR A 127 -16.09 -11.30 -14.10
CA THR A 127 -14.66 -11.16 -13.74
C THR A 127 -14.48 -10.94 -12.24
N LEU A 128 -15.34 -10.10 -11.63
CA LEU A 128 -15.33 -9.82 -10.19
C LEU A 128 -15.71 -11.06 -9.37
N ALA A 129 -16.77 -11.76 -9.77
CA ALA A 129 -17.19 -13.00 -9.10
C ALA A 129 -16.11 -14.09 -9.21
N LEU A 130 -15.46 -14.19 -10.37
CA LEU A 130 -14.35 -15.13 -10.58
C LEU A 130 -13.16 -14.78 -9.67
N PHE A 131 -12.80 -13.50 -9.54
CA PHE A 131 -11.72 -13.08 -8.64
C PHE A 131 -12.00 -13.47 -7.18
N LEU A 132 -13.23 -13.29 -6.70
CA LEU A 132 -13.61 -13.67 -5.34
C LEU A 132 -13.50 -15.18 -5.09
N ASN A 133 -13.66 -16.00 -6.12
CA ASN A 133 -13.59 -17.47 -5.99
C ASN A 133 -12.17 -18.03 -6.19
N LEU A 134 -11.20 -17.21 -6.59
CA LEU A 134 -9.82 -17.62 -6.82
C LEU A 134 -8.96 -17.28 -5.61
N ASP A 135 -7.93 -18.10 -5.35
CA ASP A 135 -6.95 -17.81 -4.32
C ASP A 135 -6.29 -16.43 -4.55
N ILE A 136 -6.15 -15.67 -3.46
CA ILE A 136 -5.45 -14.39 -3.47
C ILE A 136 -4.01 -14.61 -3.92
N SER A 137 -3.65 -13.97 -5.03
CA SER A 137 -2.27 -13.89 -5.48
C SER A 137 -1.99 -12.49 -6.00
N GLN A 138 -0.74 -12.06 -5.84
CA GLN A 138 -0.29 -10.76 -6.35
C GLN A 138 -0.61 -10.61 -7.86
N SER A 139 -0.38 -11.68 -8.63
CA SER A 139 -0.66 -11.75 -10.07
C SER A 139 -2.14 -11.51 -10.41
N ASN A 140 -3.06 -12.12 -9.65
CA ASN A 140 -4.50 -11.95 -9.84
C ASN A 140 -4.92 -10.51 -9.55
N SER A 141 -4.49 -9.96 -8.42
CA SER A 141 -4.81 -8.58 -8.04
C SER A 141 -4.25 -7.57 -9.05
N ASP A 142 -3.03 -7.76 -9.57
CA ASP A 142 -2.44 -6.88 -10.58
C ASP A 142 -3.18 -6.96 -11.93
N SER A 143 -3.57 -8.17 -12.33
CA SER A 143 -4.38 -8.41 -13.53
C SER A 143 -5.77 -7.77 -13.41
N LEU A 144 -6.38 -7.83 -12.23
CA LEU A 144 -7.63 -7.17 -11.92
C LEU A 144 -7.49 -5.64 -11.96
N THR A 145 -6.49 -5.07 -11.29
CA THR A 145 -6.24 -3.61 -11.29
C THR A 145 -6.00 -3.08 -12.70
N SER A 146 -5.26 -3.82 -13.53
CA SER A 146 -5.05 -3.47 -14.95
C SER A 146 -6.39 -3.42 -15.70
N ARG A 147 -7.25 -4.43 -15.50
CA ARG A 147 -8.58 -4.48 -16.11
C ARG A 147 -9.49 -3.37 -15.61
N LEU A 148 -9.54 -3.11 -14.31
CA LEU A 148 -10.31 -2.02 -13.73
C LEU A 148 -9.85 -0.65 -14.25
N SER A 149 -8.54 -0.45 -14.40
CA SER A 149 -7.97 0.78 -14.97
C SER A 149 -8.39 0.96 -16.43
N SER A 150 -8.37 -0.11 -17.24
CA SER A 150 -8.89 -0.05 -18.62
C SER A 150 -10.37 0.28 -18.67
N LEU A 151 -11.18 -0.26 -17.75
CA LEU A 151 -12.61 -0.01 -17.67
C LEU A 151 -12.90 1.43 -17.28
N ALA A 152 -12.16 1.98 -16.31
CA ALA A 152 -12.28 3.38 -15.89
C ALA A 152 -12.00 4.39 -17.04
N LEU A 153 -11.16 4.02 -18.01
CA LEU A 153 -10.88 4.83 -19.19
C LEU A 153 -11.92 4.67 -20.31
N LEU A 154 -12.36 3.44 -20.57
CA LEU A 154 -13.24 3.13 -21.70
C LEU A 154 -14.72 3.40 -21.41
N ASN A 155 -15.19 3.11 -20.20
CA ASN A 155 -16.59 3.26 -19.81
C ASN A 155 -16.74 3.52 -18.32
N GLN A 156 -16.84 4.81 -17.97
CA GLN A 156 -16.93 5.27 -16.58
C GLN A 156 -18.21 4.80 -15.86
N GLU A 157 -19.34 4.78 -16.55
CA GLU A 157 -20.63 4.33 -15.98
C GLU A 157 -20.53 2.87 -15.52
N LEU A 158 -20.09 1.98 -16.40
CA LEU A 158 -19.89 0.56 -16.07
C LEU A 158 -18.85 0.36 -14.97
N TYR A 159 -17.80 1.19 -14.92
CA TYR A 159 -16.79 1.14 -13.86
C TYR A 159 -17.41 1.44 -12.49
N PHE A 160 -18.18 2.53 -12.38
CA PHE A 160 -18.80 2.93 -11.11
C PHE A 160 -19.92 1.97 -10.68
N ASP A 161 -20.68 1.41 -11.63
CA ASP A 161 -21.65 0.36 -11.36
C ASP A 161 -20.98 -0.91 -10.83
N ALA A 162 -19.87 -1.33 -11.44
CA ALA A 162 -19.10 -2.47 -10.99
C ALA A 162 -18.53 -2.27 -9.57
N TRP A 163 -18.05 -1.06 -9.27
CA TRP A 163 -17.55 -0.74 -7.93
C TRP A 163 -18.69 -0.74 -6.89
N SER A 164 -19.84 -0.14 -7.23
CA SER A 164 -21.01 -0.12 -6.36
C SER A 164 -21.52 -1.54 -6.07
N LEU A 165 -21.52 -2.41 -7.08
CA LEU A 165 -21.87 -3.82 -6.93
C LEU A 165 -20.88 -4.57 -6.03
N ALA A 166 -19.58 -4.32 -6.19
CA ALA A 166 -18.54 -4.94 -5.37
C ALA A 166 -18.72 -4.57 -3.89
N LEU A 167 -18.94 -3.27 -3.59
CA LEU A 167 -19.21 -2.81 -2.22
C LEU A 167 -20.41 -3.52 -1.59
N ALA A 168 -21.53 -3.62 -2.31
CA ALA A 168 -22.74 -4.28 -1.82
C ALA A 168 -22.55 -5.80 -1.61
N SER A 169 -21.67 -6.42 -2.40
CA SER A 169 -21.42 -7.86 -2.35
C SER A 169 -20.48 -8.25 -1.20
N ILE A 170 -19.47 -7.41 -0.93
CA ILE A 170 -18.45 -7.67 0.11
C ILE A 170 -19.05 -7.59 1.52
N GLU A 171 -20.06 -6.75 1.75
CA GLU A 171 -20.74 -6.66 3.06
C GLU A 171 -21.32 -8.00 3.53
N ASN A 172 -21.60 -8.93 2.61
CA ASN A 172 -22.17 -10.25 2.90
C ASN A 172 -21.21 -11.41 2.56
N TYR A 173 -19.93 -11.12 2.30
CA TYR A 173 -18.98 -12.12 1.82
C TYR A 173 -18.11 -12.67 2.96
N ASP A 174 -17.98 -14.00 3.02
CA ASP A 174 -17.32 -14.69 4.13
C ASP A 174 -15.80 -14.46 4.17
N SER A 175 -15.14 -14.29 3.01
CA SER A 175 -13.69 -14.09 2.99
C SER A 175 -13.30 -12.61 2.97
N VAL A 176 -12.93 -12.13 4.15
CA VAL A 176 -12.52 -10.75 4.41
C VAL A 176 -11.36 -10.31 3.50
N ALA A 177 -10.34 -11.16 3.35
CA ALA A 177 -9.12 -10.81 2.61
C ALA A 177 -9.37 -10.57 1.11
N HIS A 178 -10.19 -11.41 0.46
CA HIS A 178 -10.54 -11.23 -0.96
C HIS A 178 -11.36 -9.96 -1.18
N GLY A 179 -12.28 -9.66 -0.23
CA GLY A 179 -13.04 -8.42 -0.25
C GLY A 179 -12.15 -7.18 -0.17
N VAL A 180 -11.16 -7.18 0.73
CA VAL A 180 -10.20 -6.07 0.84
C VAL A 180 -9.35 -5.93 -0.42
N GLU A 181 -8.79 -7.02 -0.96
CA GLU A 181 -8.00 -6.99 -2.20
C GLU A 181 -8.79 -6.45 -3.40
N LEU A 182 -10.06 -6.83 -3.51
CA LEU A 182 -10.95 -6.31 -4.54
C LEU A 182 -11.13 -4.78 -4.42
N LEU A 183 -11.39 -4.28 -3.22
CA LEU A 183 -11.53 -2.83 -2.98
C LEU A 183 -10.21 -2.08 -3.19
N VAL A 184 -9.09 -2.67 -2.81
CA VAL A 184 -7.75 -2.14 -3.09
C VAL A 184 -7.55 -1.99 -4.60
N GLY A 185 -7.94 -2.98 -5.40
CA GLY A 185 -7.89 -2.91 -6.85
C GLY A 185 -8.66 -1.71 -7.42
N PHE A 186 -9.90 -1.48 -6.94
CA PHE A 186 -10.69 -0.30 -7.32
C PHE A 186 -10.01 1.01 -6.92
N LEU A 187 -9.50 1.13 -5.70
CA LEU A 187 -8.81 2.35 -5.22
C LEU A 187 -7.54 2.65 -6.04
N GLN A 188 -6.81 1.61 -6.46
CA GLN A 188 -5.64 1.73 -7.32
C GLN A 188 -6.02 2.19 -8.74
N SER A 189 -7.15 1.72 -9.29
CA SER A 189 -7.60 2.07 -10.65
C SER A 189 -8.28 3.43 -10.77
N VAL A 190 -8.59 4.11 -9.66
CA VAL A 190 -9.28 5.42 -9.70
C VAL A 190 -8.54 6.45 -10.55
N GLY A 191 -9.19 6.98 -11.58
CA GLY A 191 -8.68 8.08 -12.42
C GLY A 191 -9.11 9.48 -11.93
N LYS A 192 -8.70 10.52 -12.65
CA LYS A 192 -9.29 11.85 -12.50
C LYS A 192 -10.46 11.96 -13.47
N THR A 193 -11.63 12.32 -12.96
CA THR A 193 -12.84 12.49 -13.76
C THR A 193 -13.10 13.97 -13.99
N THR A 194 -13.45 14.35 -15.22
CA THR A 194 -13.77 15.74 -15.60
C THR A 194 -15.23 16.10 -15.32
N ASP A 195 -16.09 15.10 -15.26
CA ASP A 195 -17.52 15.26 -14.97
C ASP A 195 -17.75 15.43 -13.46
N GLU A 196 -18.50 16.46 -13.09
CA GLU A 196 -18.81 16.78 -11.69
C GLU A 196 -19.68 15.69 -11.02
N ILE A 197 -20.61 15.08 -11.77
CA ILE A 197 -21.50 14.03 -11.26
C ILE A 197 -20.69 12.80 -10.89
N TYR A 198 -19.87 12.32 -11.82
CA TYR A 198 -18.98 11.19 -11.59
C TYR A 198 -17.90 11.52 -10.54
N GLY A 199 -17.43 12.77 -10.46
CA GLY A 199 -16.53 13.22 -9.41
C GLY A 199 -17.13 13.06 -8.01
N LYS A 200 -18.38 13.46 -7.80
CA LYS A 200 -19.10 13.27 -6.53
C LYS A 200 -19.32 11.78 -6.21
N MET A 201 -19.71 11.00 -7.21
CA MET A 201 -19.90 9.55 -7.07
C MET A 201 -18.59 8.85 -6.68
N GLN A 202 -17.48 9.21 -7.33
CA GLN A 202 -16.14 8.69 -7.06
C GLN A 202 -15.70 8.98 -5.62
N ILE A 203 -15.87 10.22 -5.14
CA ILE A 203 -15.55 10.58 -3.74
C ILE A 203 -16.37 9.75 -2.75
N SER A 204 -17.66 9.55 -3.04
CA SER A 204 -18.56 8.72 -2.22
C SER A 204 -18.10 7.26 -2.18
N LEU A 205 -17.77 6.66 -3.33
CA LEU A 205 -17.32 5.28 -3.43
C LEU A 205 -15.96 5.05 -2.78
N VAL A 206 -15.02 5.99 -2.93
CA VAL A 206 -13.72 5.96 -2.22
C VAL A 206 -13.95 5.94 -0.72
N THR A 207 -14.80 6.84 -0.22
CA THR A 207 -15.11 6.95 1.22
C THR A 207 -15.77 5.68 1.76
N LYS A 208 -16.75 5.13 1.04
CA LYS A 208 -17.38 3.85 1.39
C LYS A 208 -16.39 2.69 1.40
N SER A 209 -15.47 2.64 0.43
CA SER A 209 -14.44 1.60 0.35
C SER A 209 -13.50 1.65 1.54
N ILE A 210 -13.00 2.83 1.92
CA ILE A 210 -12.14 3.00 3.09
C ILE A 210 -12.90 2.58 4.37
N ASN A 211 -14.16 2.98 4.50
CA ASN A 211 -14.98 2.61 5.66
C ASN A 211 -15.20 1.09 5.75
N LEU A 212 -15.52 0.44 4.63
CA LEU A 212 -15.74 -1.01 4.59
C LEU A 212 -14.43 -1.75 4.90
N ILE A 213 -13.31 -1.33 4.31
CA ILE A 213 -11.98 -1.87 4.63
C ILE A 213 -11.68 -1.75 6.14
N LEU A 214 -11.98 -0.61 6.76
CA LEU A 214 -11.82 -0.41 8.20
C LEU A 214 -12.70 -1.36 9.02
N SER A 215 -13.99 -1.47 8.65
CA SER A 215 -14.94 -2.39 9.32
C SER A 215 -14.44 -3.84 9.25
N LEU A 216 -13.99 -4.25 8.07
CA LEU A 216 -13.41 -5.56 7.82
C LEU A 216 -12.12 -5.78 8.62
N SER A 217 -11.28 -4.76 8.77
CA SER A 217 -9.99 -4.83 9.50
C SER A 217 -10.12 -4.98 11.00
N ASN A 218 -11.29 -4.67 11.55
CA ASN A 218 -11.58 -5.01 12.94
C ASN A 218 -11.85 -6.51 13.14
N SER A 219 -12.00 -7.29 12.06
CA SER A 219 -12.06 -8.74 12.14
C SER A 219 -10.67 -9.35 12.33
N SER A 220 -10.58 -10.37 13.17
CA SER A 220 -9.33 -11.08 13.49
C SER A 220 -8.73 -11.84 12.31
N GLU A 221 -9.44 -11.96 11.19
CA GLU A 221 -8.95 -12.68 10.01
C GLU A 221 -7.89 -11.90 9.22
N ILE A 222 -7.92 -10.57 9.24
CA ILE A 222 -6.92 -9.75 8.56
C ILE A 222 -5.52 -9.90 9.16
N LEU A 223 -5.43 -10.27 10.44
CA LEU A 223 -4.17 -10.65 11.09
C LEU A 223 -3.46 -11.82 10.38
N LYS A 224 -4.20 -12.66 9.65
CA LYS A 224 -3.63 -13.82 8.96
C LYS A 224 -2.92 -13.45 7.65
N SER A 225 -3.13 -12.23 7.13
CA SER A 225 -2.55 -11.80 5.85
C SER A 225 -1.83 -10.45 5.98
N PRO A 226 -0.56 -10.44 6.45
CA PRO A 226 0.25 -9.23 6.48
C PRO A 226 0.43 -8.60 5.08
N GLU A 227 0.37 -9.42 4.03
CA GLU A 227 0.46 -8.96 2.63
C GLU A 227 -0.73 -8.07 2.26
N THR A 228 -1.95 -8.48 2.63
CA THR A 228 -3.16 -7.69 2.39
C THR A 228 -3.12 -6.38 3.18
N MET A 229 -2.63 -6.40 4.42
CA MET A 229 -2.41 -5.17 5.21
C MET A 229 -1.42 -4.23 4.51
N LEU A 230 -0.26 -4.75 4.10
CA LEU A 230 0.79 -3.98 3.43
C LEU A 230 0.29 -3.34 2.14
N ARG A 231 -0.46 -4.11 1.33
CA ARG A 231 -1.05 -3.62 0.08
C ARG A 231 -2.10 -2.54 0.32
N THR A 232 -2.92 -2.70 1.36
CA THR A 232 -3.95 -1.72 1.73
C THR A 232 -3.32 -0.40 2.16
N ILE A 233 -2.34 -0.43 3.07
CA ILE A 233 -1.63 0.76 3.55
C ILE A 233 -0.87 1.44 2.41
N THR A 234 -0.19 0.67 1.56
CA THR A 234 0.52 1.21 0.40
C THR A 234 -0.44 1.91 -0.57
N THR A 235 -1.65 1.35 -0.72
CA THR A 235 -2.71 1.96 -1.54
C THR A 235 -3.24 3.25 -0.92
N PHE A 236 -3.45 3.30 0.40
CA PHE A 236 -3.82 4.53 1.10
C PHE A 236 -2.72 5.59 0.97
N LYS A 237 -1.45 5.21 1.13
CA LYS A 237 -0.30 6.09 0.92
C LYS A 237 -0.31 6.71 -0.49
N ALA A 238 -0.51 5.89 -1.51
CA ALA A 238 -0.59 6.32 -2.90
C ALA A 238 -1.81 7.22 -3.15
N LEU A 239 -2.97 6.88 -2.60
CA LEU A 239 -4.21 7.65 -2.69
C LEU A 239 -4.04 9.06 -2.10
N ILE A 240 -3.39 9.17 -0.94
CA ILE A 240 -3.11 10.45 -0.27
C ILE A 240 -2.14 11.31 -1.10
N ALA A 241 -1.06 10.71 -1.60
CA ALA A 241 -0.01 11.44 -2.31
C ALA A 241 -0.42 11.87 -3.73
N SER A 242 -1.06 10.98 -4.50
CA SER A 242 -1.32 11.19 -5.93
C SER A 242 -2.77 11.59 -6.25
N LYS A 243 -3.73 11.23 -5.38
CA LYS A 243 -5.17 11.34 -5.64
C LYS A 243 -5.90 12.04 -4.50
N SER A 244 -5.24 13.02 -3.87
CA SER A 244 -5.72 13.81 -2.73
C SER A 244 -7.10 14.46 -2.95
N TYR A 245 -7.48 14.74 -4.20
CA TYR A 245 -8.77 15.30 -4.59
C TYR A 245 -9.96 14.35 -4.33
N ASN A 246 -9.71 13.04 -4.17
CA ASN A 246 -10.76 12.06 -3.84
C ASN A 246 -11.04 11.94 -2.34
N LEU A 247 -10.22 12.59 -1.50
CA LEU A 247 -10.29 12.44 -0.06
C LEU A 247 -11.10 13.57 0.55
N THR A 248 -12.17 13.20 1.26
CA THR A 248 -12.90 14.12 2.13
C THR A 248 -12.21 14.22 3.49
N GLN A 249 -12.70 15.14 4.33
CA GLN A 249 -12.33 15.17 5.74
C GLN A 249 -12.55 13.82 6.41
N PHE A 250 -13.74 13.24 6.17
CA PHE A 250 -14.12 11.96 6.77
C PHE A 250 -13.24 10.81 6.26
N SER A 251 -12.87 10.80 4.97
CA SER A 251 -11.94 9.81 4.41
C SER A 251 -10.56 9.86 5.09
N VAL A 252 -10.06 11.06 5.40
CA VAL A 252 -8.80 11.25 6.13
C VAL A 252 -8.91 10.69 7.55
N GLU A 253 -10.00 10.95 8.25
CA GLU A 253 -10.23 10.41 9.60
C GLU A 253 -10.34 8.90 9.61
N LEU A 254 -11.08 8.31 8.66
CA LEU A 254 -11.15 6.86 8.50
C LEU A 254 -9.77 6.25 8.24
N THR A 255 -8.92 6.94 7.47
CA THR A 255 -7.55 6.50 7.22
C THR A 255 -6.69 6.54 8.49
N LEU A 256 -6.84 7.58 9.32
CA LEU A 256 -6.18 7.63 10.64
C LEU A 256 -6.66 6.49 11.55
N THR A 257 -7.97 6.28 11.64
CA THR A 257 -8.55 5.18 12.43
C THR A 257 -8.08 3.82 11.93
N TYR A 258 -7.92 3.65 10.61
CA TYR A 258 -7.36 2.44 10.03
C TYR A 258 -5.90 2.24 10.47
N VAL A 259 -5.06 3.27 10.38
CA VAL A 259 -3.66 3.20 10.85
C VAL A 259 -3.58 2.88 12.34
N ASP A 260 -4.44 3.48 13.16
CA ASP A 260 -4.53 3.15 14.59
C ASP A 260 -4.93 1.68 14.80
N ALA A 261 -5.96 1.20 14.10
CA ALA A 261 -6.45 -0.18 14.20
C ALA A 261 -5.36 -1.20 13.84
N ILE A 262 -4.68 -1.05 12.69
CA ILE A 262 -3.59 -1.95 12.30
C ILE A 262 -2.44 -1.91 13.30
N THR A 263 -2.14 -0.74 13.88
CA THR A 263 -1.02 -0.61 14.82
C THR A 263 -1.37 -1.31 16.13
N ARG A 264 -2.62 -1.20 16.60
CA ARG A 264 -3.09 -1.98 17.76
C ARG A 264 -3.09 -3.48 17.49
N LEU A 265 -3.42 -3.89 16.27
CA LEU A 265 -3.30 -5.28 15.85
C LEU A 265 -1.84 -5.77 15.95
N LEU A 266 -0.86 -4.97 15.47
CA LEU A 266 0.57 -5.28 15.62
C LEU A 266 0.97 -5.41 17.10
N ILE A 267 0.55 -4.45 17.93
CA ILE A 267 0.83 -4.42 19.38
C ILE A 267 0.30 -5.66 20.11
N ASN A 268 -0.89 -6.13 19.73
CA ASN A 268 -1.57 -7.22 20.42
C ASN A 268 -1.22 -8.60 19.87
N THR A 269 -0.47 -8.68 18.77
CA THR A 269 -0.04 -9.96 18.17
C THR A 269 1.19 -10.48 18.91
N PRO A 270 1.14 -11.66 19.55
CA PRO A 270 2.28 -12.23 20.24
C PRO A 270 3.35 -12.71 19.24
N SER A 271 4.59 -12.27 19.43
CA SER A 271 5.71 -12.68 18.55
C SER A 271 6.07 -14.16 18.62
N SER A 272 5.64 -14.88 19.66
CA SER A 272 5.98 -16.30 19.85
C SER A 272 5.35 -17.20 18.79
N ASP A 273 4.26 -16.74 18.18
CA ASP A 273 3.40 -17.57 17.34
C ASP A 273 3.61 -17.27 15.84
N VAL A 274 4.56 -16.38 15.53
CA VAL A 274 4.73 -15.80 14.19
C VAL A 274 6.11 -16.20 13.62
N PRO A 275 6.14 -16.80 12.41
CA PRO A 275 7.38 -17.06 11.68
C PRO A 275 8.23 -15.81 11.43
N GLU A 276 9.55 -15.95 11.37
CA GLU A 276 10.48 -14.81 11.21
C GLU A 276 10.26 -14.02 9.91
N ASP A 277 9.92 -14.70 8.82
CA ASP A 277 9.56 -14.09 7.53
C ASP A 277 8.29 -13.24 7.59
N VAL A 278 7.37 -13.57 8.50
CA VAL A 278 6.14 -12.79 8.73
C VAL A 278 6.42 -11.57 9.62
N LEU A 279 7.40 -11.65 10.53
CA LEU A 279 7.81 -10.50 11.35
C LEU A 279 8.42 -9.38 10.50
N GLU A 280 9.23 -9.71 9.49
CA GLU A 280 9.76 -8.71 8.54
C GLU A 280 8.63 -7.95 7.84
N LYS A 281 7.56 -8.64 7.43
CA LYS A 281 6.39 -7.99 6.84
C LYS A 281 5.65 -7.09 7.83
N PHE A 282 5.64 -7.41 9.12
CA PHE A 282 5.04 -6.53 10.13
C PHE A 282 5.85 -5.25 10.36
N ASP A 283 7.18 -5.34 10.32
CA ASP A 283 8.04 -4.14 10.29
C ASP A 283 7.73 -3.29 9.04
N GLU A 284 7.59 -3.90 7.86
CA GLU A 284 7.19 -3.18 6.65
C GLU A 284 5.82 -2.50 6.78
N VAL A 285 4.82 -3.21 7.31
CA VAL A 285 3.48 -2.68 7.59
C VAL A 285 3.56 -1.45 8.51
N TYR A 286 4.34 -1.53 9.59
CA TYR A 286 4.56 -0.41 10.50
C TYR A 286 5.21 0.79 9.79
N ILE A 287 6.28 0.54 9.02
CA ILE A 287 6.97 1.60 8.26
C ILE A 287 5.99 2.25 7.28
N GLN A 288 5.19 1.47 6.55
CA GLN A 288 4.19 2.04 5.64
C GLN A 288 3.11 2.83 6.39
N ALA A 289 2.70 2.38 7.58
CA ALA A 289 1.73 3.08 8.42
C ALA A 289 2.25 4.47 8.83
N THR A 290 3.52 4.57 9.27
CA THR A 290 4.15 5.86 9.58
C THR A 290 4.21 6.77 8.34
N GLN A 291 4.48 6.20 7.16
CA GLN A 291 4.50 6.96 5.90
C GLN A 291 3.11 7.47 5.50
N VAL A 292 2.04 6.72 5.77
CA VAL A 292 0.65 7.18 5.55
C VAL A 292 0.37 8.41 6.41
N ILE A 293 0.67 8.37 7.72
CA ILE A 293 0.47 9.53 8.61
C ILE A 293 1.35 10.71 8.18
N SER A 294 2.60 10.44 7.80
CA SER A 294 3.51 11.46 7.27
C SER A 294 2.92 12.14 6.02
N ASN A 295 2.41 11.37 5.05
CA ASN A 295 1.78 11.91 3.86
C ASN A 295 0.50 12.69 4.18
N LEU A 296 -0.28 12.26 5.16
CA LEU A 296 -1.43 13.03 5.64
C LEU A 296 -1.01 14.38 6.21
N ILE A 297 0.03 14.42 7.06
CA ILE A 297 0.57 15.67 7.61
C ILE A 297 1.10 16.57 6.50
N LEU A 298 1.82 16.03 5.52
CA LEU A 298 2.42 16.84 4.45
C LEU A 298 1.37 17.36 3.44
N PHE A 299 0.47 16.50 2.96
CA PHE A 299 -0.45 16.82 1.86
C PHE A 299 -1.85 17.26 2.31
N GLN A 300 -2.29 16.84 3.50
CA GLN A 300 -3.65 17.07 4.00
C GLN A 300 -3.71 17.94 5.26
N ARG A 301 -2.62 18.64 5.65
CA ARG A 301 -2.57 19.45 6.89
C ARG A 301 -3.75 20.37 7.15
N PHE A 302 -4.31 20.97 6.10
CA PHE A 302 -5.43 21.91 6.20
C PHE A 302 -6.69 21.25 6.77
N ARG A 303 -6.80 19.91 6.68
CA ARG A 303 -7.88 19.08 7.19
C ARG A 303 -7.76 18.79 8.69
N PHE A 304 -6.66 19.15 9.36
CA PHE A 304 -6.46 18.87 10.79
C PHE A 304 -6.79 20.03 11.73
N SER A 305 -7.37 21.12 11.21
CA SER A 305 -7.87 22.23 12.03
C SER A 305 -8.81 21.70 13.11
N ASN A 306 -8.46 21.91 14.39
CA ASN A 306 -9.16 21.42 15.59
C ASN A 306 -9.23 19.89 15.78
N ARG A 307 -8.48 19.09 15.01
CA ARG A 307 -8.55 17.61 15.06
C ARG A 307 -7.20 16.95 15.35
N GLN A 308 -6.27 17.71 15.94
CA GLN A 308 -4.93 17.21 16.26
C GLN A 308 -4.93 16.03 17.25
N HIS A 309 -5.98 15.88 18.05
CA HIS A 309 -6.11 14.76 18.96
C HIS A 309 -6.13 13.40 18.21
N LEU A 310 -6.71 13.33 17.01
CA LEU A 310 -6.71 12.10 16.20
C LEU A 310 -5.30 11.74 15.71
N ILE A 311 -4.53 12.75 15.29
CA ILE A 311 -3.13 12.54 14.92
C ILE A 311 -2.32 12.11 16.14
N MET A 312 -2.46 12.83 17.27
CA MET A 312 -1.70 12.51 18.47
C MET A 312 -2.02 11.11 19.00
N GLU A 313 -3.27 10.66 18.92
CA GLU A 313 -3.61 9.27 19.25
C GLU A 313 -2.85 8.28 18.36
N CYS A 314 -2.81 8.50 17.04
CA CYS A 314 -2.02 7.66 16.14
C CYS A 314 -0.53 7.67 16.48
N PHE A 315 0.04 8.83 16.83
CA PHE A 315 1.44 8.93 17.26
C PHE A 315 1.70 8.18 18.56
N VAL A 316 0.78 8.25 19.51
CA VAL A 316 0.87 7.51 20.77
C VAL A 316 0.82 6.01 20.52
N THR A 317 -0.11 5.53 19.70
CA THR A 317 -0.22 4.10 19.34
C THR A 317 1.01 3.61 18.56
N LEU A 318 1.49 4.38 17.57
CA LEU A 318 2.70 4.05 16.82
C LEU A 318 3.94 4.01 17.73
N MET A 319 4.05 4.94 18.68
CA MET A 319 5.12 4.94 19.66
C MET A 319 5.02 3.74 20.62
N GLU A 320 3.81 3.40 21.07
CA GLU A 320 3.58 2.25 21.96
C GLU A 320 4.05 0.94 21.32
N ALA A 321 3.86 0.78 20.01
CA ALA A 321 4.29 -0.40 19.27
C ALA A 321 5.81 -0.66 19.32
N LEU A 322 6.62 0.36 19.59
CA LEU A 322 8.08 0.22 19.69
C LEU A 322 8.55 -0.26 21.08
N PHE A 323 7.64 -0.38 22.06
CA PHE A 323 7.95 -0.87 23.40
C PHE A 323 7.68 -2.37 23.54
N VAL A 324 8.55 -3.06 24.27
CA VAL A 324 8.39 -4.48 24.60
C VAL A 324 7.48 -4.61 25.81
N LYS A 325 6.30 -5.22 25.63
CA LYS A 325 5.35 -5.46 26.71
C LYS A 325 5.71 -6.74 27.49
N PRO A 326 5.71 -6.70 28.83
CA PRO A 326 5.87 -7.91 29.62
C PRO A 326 4.64 -8.81 29.47
N VAL A 327 4.84 -10.08 29.15
CA VAL A 327 3.75 -11.07 29.20
C VAL A 327 3.52 -11.50 30.63
N VAL A 328 2.28 -11.34 31.07
CA VAL A 328 1.80 -11.98 32.27
C VAL A 328 1.28 -13.36 31.86
N ASN A 329 2.13 -14.38 31.96
CA ASN A 329 1.67 -15.76 31.78
C ASN A 329 0.67 -16.08 32.90
N GLY A 330 -0.61 -16.22 32.55
CA GLY A 330 -1.72 -16.42 33.47
C GLY A 330 -1.81 -17.81 34.11
N ASN A 331 -0.69 -18.51 34.33
CA ASN A 331 -0.72 -19.76 35.10
C ASN A 331 -0.86 -19.44 36.59
N LYS A 332 -2.11 -19.36 37.06
CA LYS A 332 -2.51 -19.05 38.44
C LYS A 332 -2.17 -20.13 39.48
N ASN A 333 -1.35 -21.12 39.15
CA ASN A 333 -1.04 -22.23 40.03
C ASN A 333 0.47 -22.27 40.33
N ASN A 334 0.89 -21.51 41.36
CA ASN A 334 1.94 -21.81 42.34
C ASN A 334 2.61 -20.51 42.83
N ASP A 335 2.75 -20.42 44.15
CA ASP A 335 3.19 -19.26 44.95
C ASP A 335 4.68 -18.88 44.82
N ASP A 336 5.26 -18.90 43.62
CA ASP A 336 6.63 -18.45 43.38
C ASP A 336 6.69 -17.12 42.62
N PRO A 337 7.12 -16.01 43.25
CA PRO A 337 7.27 -14.71 42.60
C PRO A 337 8.63 -14.66 41.88
N LYS A 338 8.87 -15.56 40.93
CA LYS A 338 10.14 -15.63 40.21
C LYS A 338 9.98 -15.83 38.71
N LEU A 339 10.51 -14.83 38.00
CA LEU A 339 10.82 -14.76 36.57
C LEU A 339 9.61 -14.66 35.63
N LEU A 340 9.17 -13.41 35.40
CA LEU A 340 8.57 -13.00 34.15
C LEU A 340 9.49 -13.46 33.01
N SER A 341 9.15 -14.56 32.33
CA SER A 341 9.84 -14.99 31.12
C SER A 341 9.59 -13.94 30.05
N ILE A 342 10.63 -13.15 29.74
CA ILE A 342 10.62 -12.08 28.75
C ILE A 342 10.64 -12.73 27.37
N SER A 343 9.49 -13.07 26.80
CA SER A 343 9.42 -13.75 25.50
C SER A 343 8.48 -13.10 24.48
N SER A 344 7.94 -11.92 24.75
CA SER A 344 7.11 -11.24 23.73
C SER A 344 7.76 -9.99 23.25
N ARG A 345 8.38 -10.13 22.08
CA ARG A 345 8.69 -9.04 21.18
C ARG A 345 7.34 -8.40 20.80
N SER A 346 7.25 -7.08 20.83
CA SER A 346 6.28 -6.40 19.96
C SER A 346 6.65 -6.75 18.51
N THR A 347 5.68 -6.94 17.62
CA THR A 347 5.94 -7.42 16.25
C THR A 347 6.68 -6.40 15.39
N ALA A 348 6.65 -5.11 15.75
CA ALA A 348 7.36 -4.02 15.06
C ALA A 348 8.50 -3.47 15.93
N ILE A 349 9.70 -4.05 15.81
CA ILE A 349 10.84 -3.78 16.70
C ILE A 349 12.14 -3.51 15.94
N SER A 350 12.13 -3.51 14.60
CA SER A 350 13.36 -3.17 13.88
C SER A 350 13.83 -1.73 14.17
N LYS A 351 15.14 -1.52 14.03
CA LYS A 351 15.73 -0.18 14.05
C LYS A 351 15.10 0.73 12.99
N ASP A 352 14.71 0.17 11.86
CA ASP A 352 14.06 0.90 10.76
C ASP A 352 12.68 1.42 11.15
N CYS A 353 11.91 0.68 11.96
CA CYS A 353 10.65 1.15 12.53
C CYS A 353 10.86 2.39 13.42
N ALA A 354 11.85 2.38 14.31
CA ALA A 354 12.16 3.54 15.16
C ALA A 354 12.64 4.74 14.33
N LEU A 355 13.46 4.53 13.30
CA LEU A 355 13.87 5.57 12.35
C LEU A 355 12.68 6.14 11.56
N ALA A 356 11.73 5.29 11.17
CA ALA A 356 10.52 5.73 10.48
C ALA A 356 9.65 6.62 11.39
N PHE A 357 9.51 6.25 12.67
CA PHE A 357 8.83 7.08 13.67
C PHE A 357 9.55 8.41 13.94
N GLU A 358 10.90 8.40 14.03
CA GLU A 358 11.71 9.61 14.16
C GLU A 358 11.47 10.58 12.99
N ARG A 359 11.46 10.07 11.75
CA ARG A 359 11.15 10.88 10.56
C ARG A 359 9.73 11.44 10.59
N LEU A 360 8.77 10.64 11.05
CA LEU A 360 7.39 11.07 11.23
C LEU A 360 7.28 12.20 12.27
N MET A 361 8.00 12.11 13.39
CA MET A 361 8.13 13.19 14.37
C MET A 361 8.74 14.47 13.78
N GLY A 362 9.76 14.32 12.93
CA GLY A 362 10.31 15.44 12.16
C GLY A 362 9.27 16.12 11.29
N ASN A 363 8.47 15.37 10.53
CA ASN A 363 7.43 15.95 9.69
C ASN A 363 6.30 16.62 10.49
N LEU A 364 5.99 16.12 11.70
CA LEU A 364 5.02 16.76 12.60
C LEU A 364 5.54 18.09 13.16
N CYS A 365 6.79 18.12 13.64
CA CYS A 365 7.38 19.27 14.33
C CYS A 365 7.92 20.33 13.35
N GLU A 366 8.40 19.91 12.18
CA GLU A 366 9.02 20.76 11.16
C GLU A 366 8.21 20.86 9.88
N ALA A 367 6.87 20.87 9.95
CA ALA A 367 5.96 20.90 8.79
C ALA A 367 6.12 22.12 7.83
N SER A 368 7.22 22.87 7.88
CA SER A 368 7.65 23.92 6.94
C SER A 368 9.05 24.47 7.25
N SER A 369 10.05 23.86 6.62
CA SER A 369 11.26 24.52 6.09
C SER A 369 12.00 23.51 5.21
N LEU A 370 11.54 23.31 3.96
CA LEU A 370 12.39 22.72 2.89
C LEU A 370 13.50 23.71 2.47
N LYS A 371 14.11 24.41 3.43
CA LYS A 371 15.43 25.02 3.30
C LYS A 371 16.39 24.14 4.08
N GLY A 372 17.06 23.26 3.36
CA GLY A 372 18.37 22.70 3.74
C GLY A 372 18.46 21.95 5.06
N ARG A 373 17.73 20.85 5.25
CA ARG A 373 18.24 19.74 6.08
C ARG A 373 18.98 18.78 5.16
N ASN A 374 20.30 18.96 5.04
CA ASN A 374 21.19 17.95 4.47
C ASN A 374 21.26 16.79 5.47
N PHE A 375 20.34 15.84 5.35
CA PHE A 375 20.46 14.56 6.03
C PHE A 375 21.54 13.76 5.30
N GLY A 376 22.78 13.83 5.80
CA GLY A 376 23.91 13.05 5.30
C GLY A 376 23.59 11.56 5.42
N THR A 377 23.12 10.97 4.33
CA THR A 377 23.10 9.53 4.12
C THR A 377 24.07 9.24 3.00
N SER A 378 25.24 8.76 3.41
CA SER A 378 26.31 8.30 2.54
C SER A 378 25.88 7.00 1.87
N SER A 379 25.31 7.10 0.67
CA SER A 379 25.29 5.99 -0.28
C SER A 379 25.25 6.50 -1.72
N SER A 380 26.33 6.19 -2.40
CA SER A 380 26.66 6.49 -3.79
C SER A 380 25.68 5.88 -4.79
N SER A 381 25.04 6.72 -5.60
CA SER A 381 24.90 6.55 -7.07
C SER A 381 23.84 7.49 -7.63
N SER A 382 24.23 8.59 -8.29
CA SER A 382 23.35 9.23 -9.29
C SER A 382 24.17 10.03 -10.30
N THR A 383 24.40 9.40 -11.43
CA THR A 383 24.73 10.02 -12.71
C THR A 383 23.71 11.11 -13.03
N SER A 384 24.19 12.32 -13.31
CA SER A 384 23.37 13.46 -13.71
C SER A 384 22.74 13.22 -15.08
N GLY A 385 21.41 13.25 -15.15
CA GLY A 385 20.61 13.20 -16.36
C GLY A 385 19.45 14.19 -16.27
N SER A 386 19.62 15.31 -16.95
CA SER A 386 18.70 16.42 -17.19
C SER A 386 17.32 15.99 -17.72
N ILE A 387 16.23 16.50 -17.12
CA ILE A 387 14.91 16.82 -17.74
C ILE A 387 14.28 17.95 -16.88
N LEU A 388 14.47 19.25 -17.18
CA LEU A 388 13.64 20.11 -18.03
C LEU A 388 12.13 20.09 -17.69
N GLU A 389 11.71 20.95 -16.77
CA GLU A 389 10.33 21.45 -16.71
C GLU A 389 10.09 22.47 -17.84
N PRO A 390 8.98 22.41 -18.59
CA PRO A 390 8.71 23.38 -19.64
C PRO A 390 8.11 24.66 -19.06
N ASN A 391 8.81 25.76 -19.33
CA ASN A 391 8.28 27.13 -19.35
C ASN A 391 7.09 27.23 -20.31
N MET A 392 5.97 27.75 -19.82
CA MET A 392 4.94 28.40 -20.65
C MET A 392 4.67 29.78 -20.05
N THR A 393 5.30 30.79 -20.63
CA THR A 393 4.99 32.20 -20.49
C THR A 393 3.96 32.61 -21.53
N SER A 394 2.84 33.20 -21.11
CA SER A 394 2.19 34.28 -21.87
C SER A 394 1.26 35.08 -20.96
N GLU A 395 1.75 36.28 -20.63
CA GLU A 395 1.03 37.55 -20.47
C GLU A 395 -0.50 37.50 -20.28
N PHE A 396 -0.98 37.83 -19.08
CA PHE A 396 -2.04 38.83 -18.90
C PHE A 396 -1.88 39.54 -17.56
N ASN A 397 -2.19 40.83 -17.61
CA ASN A 397 -1.84 41.89 -16.68
C ASN A 397 -2.85 41.99 -15.51
N ASN A 398 -2.34 42.40 -14.34
CA ASN A 398 -3.03 43.03 -13.21
C ASN A 398 -4.02 42.23 -12.31
N ASN A 399 -3.81 42.42 -11.00
CA ASN A 399 -4.68 42.11 -9.85
C ASN A 399 -4.84 40.65 -9.37
N SER A 400 -4.06 40.25 -8.36
CA SER A 400 -4.59 39.59 -7.13
C SER A 400 -3.50 39.31 -6.10
N ASN A 401 -3.37 40.23 -5.14
CA ASN A 401 -2.46 40.13 -4.00
C ASN A 401 -3.13 39.39 -2.81
N SER A 402 -3.55 38.13 -2.98
CA SER A 402 -4.32 37.43 -1.91
C SER A 402 -4.09 35.93 -1.68
N LYS A 403 -3.23 35.22 -2.44
CA LYS A 403 -3.05 33.76 -2.27
C LYS A 403 -1.84 33.31 -1.43
N SER A 404 -0.87 34.18 -1.14
CA SER A 404 0.35 33.81 -0.39
C SER A 404 0.20 33.91 1.14
N ILE A 405 -0.70 34.75 1.65
CA ILE A 405 -0.89 35.00 3.10
C ILE A 405 -1.72 33.90 3.79
N SER A 406 -2.63 33.22 3.07
CA SER A 406 -3.49 32.19 3.67
C SER A 406 -2.72 30.89 4.02
N SER A 407 -1.72 30.54 3.20
CA SER A 407 -0.93 29.31 3.37
C SER A 407 0.03 29.39 4.55
N THR A 408 0.61 30.57 4.82
CA THR A 408 1.48 30.83 5.99
C THR A 408 0.67 30.87 7.29
N THR A 409 -0.57 31.37 7.24
CA THR A 409 -1.48 31.46 8.38
C THR A 409 -2.00 30.07 8.80
N ASN A 410 -2.43 29.24 7.85
CA ASN A 410 -2.88 27.88 8.16
C ASN A 410 -1.75 27.02 8.77
N LEU A 411 -0.51 27.27 8.34
CA LEU A 411 0.66 26.60 8.85
C LEU A 411 1.03 27.03 10.28
N SER A 412 0.99 28.32 10.58
CA SER A 412 1.23 28.82 11.95
C SER A 412 0.13 28.35 12.91
N ILE A 413 -1.12 28.29 12.44
CA ILE A 413 -2.25 27.71 13.18
C ILE A 413 -2.00 26.23 13.44
N PHE A 414 -1.66 25.44 12.42
CA PHE A 414 -1.34 24.02 12.57
C PHE A 414 -0.22 23.80 13.60
N LYS A 415 0.91 24.52 13.47
CA LYS A 415 2.03 24.45 14.42
C LYS A 415 1.59 24.78 15.85
N THR A 416 0.74 25.79 16.02
CA THR A 416 0.19 26.15 17.34
C THR A 416 -0.65 25.03 17.94
N HIS A 417 -1.50 24.39 17.14
CA HIS A 417 -2.31 23.27 17.63
C HIS A 417 -1.47 22.02 17.91
N VAL A 418 -0.48 21.71 17.06
CA VAL A 418 0.47 20.61 17.31
C VAL A 418 1.24 20.85 18.60
N ARG A 419 1.82 22.04 18.80
CA ARG A 419 2.51 22.43 20.04
C ARG A 419 1.66 22.20 21.29
N ARG A 420 0.38 22.58 21.24
CA ARG A 420 -0.56 22.39 22.37
C ARG A 420 -0.85 20.91 22.66
N ALA A 421 -0.76 20.04 21.66
CA ALA A 421 -1.10 18.64 21.78
C ALA A 421 0.12 17.73 22.00
N LEU A 422 1.35 18.18 21.67
CA LEU A 422 2.61 17.47 21.93
C LEU A 422 2.84 17.02 23.39
N PRO A 423 2.39 17.74 24.45
CA PRO A 423 2.55 17.26 25.82
C PRO A 423 1.94 15.87 26.05
N VAL A 424 0.84 15.56 25.37
CA VAL A 424 0.18 14.24 25.44
C VAL A 424 1.12 13.13 24.99
N LEU A 425 1.91 13.38 23.94
CA LEU A 425 2.88 12.41 23.45
C LEU A 425 4.01 12.19 24.47
N ILE A 426 4.56 13.27 25.04
CA ILE A 426 5.60 13.19 26.09
C ILE A 426 5.10 12.40 27.30
N PHE A 427 3.87 12.68 27.77
CA PHE A 427 3.30 11.98 28.90
C PHE A 427 3.14 10.48 28.64
N ASN A 428 2.68 10.10 27.45
CA ASN A 428 2.58 8.69 27.08
C ASN A 428 3.95 8.02 26.91
N TYR A 429 4.95 8.72 26.36
CA TYR A 429 6.32 8.21 26.29
C TYR A 429 6.85 7.87 27.69
N LEU A 430 6.74 8.80 28.64
CA LEU A 430 7.23 8.59 30.01
C LEU A 430 6.51 7.43 30.70
N LYS A 431 5.19 7.36 30.51
CA LYS A 431 4.36 6.24 30.99
C LYS A 431 4.83 4.90 30.41
N PHE A 432 5.07 4.83 29.10
CA PHE A 432 5.55 3.61 28.43
C PHE A 432 6.97 3.26 28.86
N TYR A 433 7.86 4.25 28.99
CA TYR A 433 9.24 4.06 29.43
C TYR A 433 9.33 3.49 30.85
N ILE A 434 8.42 3.88 31.74
CA ILE A 434 8.36 3.34 33.11
C ILE A 434 7.73 1.94 33.12
N ARG A 435 6.69 1.71 32.30
CA ARG A 435 5.89 0.48 32.34
C ARG A 435 6.47 -0.67 31.51
N PHE A 436 7.16 -0.35 30.43
CA PHE A 436 7.58 -1.30 29.40
C PHE A 436 9.09 -1.23 29.17
N ARG A 437 9.65 -2.27 28.59
CA ARG A 437 11.08 -2.31 28.26
C ARG A 437 11.31 -1.70 26.89
N LEU A 438 12.25 -0.76 26.80
CA LEU A 438 12.72 -0.23 25.54
C LEU A 438 14.06 -0.85 25.15
N ILE A 439 14.15 -1.32 23.91
CA ILE A 439 15.38 -1.90 23.36
C ILE A 439 16.39 -0.76 23.09
N PRO A 440 17.66 -0.89 23.51
CA PRO A 440 18.66 0.18 23.39
C PRO A 440 18.80 0.73 21.97
N GLU A 441 18.74 -0.14 20.96
CA GLU A 441 18.85 0.24 19.55
C GLU A 441 17.71 1.15 19.07
N LEU A 442 16.52 1.05 19.69
CA LEU A 442 15.35 1.88 19.35
C LEU A 442 15.32 3.18 20.16
N ARG A 443 15.96 3.18 21.32
CA ARG A 443 15.96 4.31 22.26
C ARG A 443 16.56 5.56 21.62
N GLU A 444 17.66 5.42 20.89
CA GLU A 444 18.33 6.57 20.26
C GLU A 444 17.39 7.31 19.31
N SER A 445 16.78 6.61 18.34
CA SER A 445 15.85 7.22 17.39
C SER A 445 14.59 7.78 18.03
N LEU A 446 14.03 7.10 19.03
CA LEU A 446 12.88 7.63 19.78
C LEU A 446 13.23 8.91 20.53
N VAL A 447 14.37 8.94 21.22
CA VAL A 447 14.84 10.12 21.96
C VAL A 447 15.11 11.28 21.01
N ASN A 448 15.72 11.02 19.86
CA ASN A 448 15.92 12.03 18.82
C ASN A 448 14.57 12.61 18.34
N GLY A 449 13.56 11.76 18.13
CA GLY A 449 12.20 12.21 17.81
C GLY A 449 11.58 13.10 18.89
N LEU A 450 11.84 12.81 20.18
CA LEU A 450 11.36 13.62 21.30
C LEU A 450 12.10 14.95 21.43
N PHE A 451 13.38 15.01 21.06
CA PHE A 451 14.14 16.27 21.03
C PHE A 451 13.51 17.27 20.05
N LEU A 452 13.01 16.79 18.90
CA LEU A 452 12.26 17.63 17.96
C LEU A 452 10.97 18.19 18.57
N ALA A 453 10.32 17.44 19.46
CA ALA A 453 9.16 17.93 20.20
C ALA A 453 9.56 18.99 21.26
N PHE A 454 10.72 18.84 21.90
CA PHE A 454 11.24 19.83 22.84
C PHE A 454 11.59 21.16 22.17
N ASP A 455 12.13 21.12 20.95
CA ASP A 455 12.38 22.34 20.16
C ASP A 455 11.09 23.12 19.85
N MET A 456 9.93 22.47 19.91
CA MET A 456 8.63 23.12 19.73
C MET A 456 8.09 23.80 20.98
N PHE A 457 8.56 23.43 22.18
CA PHE A 457 8.05 24.00 23.42
C PHE A 457 8.76 25.31 23.80
N THR A 458 7.97 26.23 24.35
CA THR A 458 8.50 27.37 25.09
C THR A 458 8.93 26.95 26.51
N SER A 459 9.76 27.77 27.16
CA SER A 459 10.18 27.53 28.55
C SER A 459 8.99 27.39 29.51
N ASN A 460 7.91 28.14 29.28
CA ASN A 460 6.69 28.07 30.10
C ASN A 460 5.95 26.74 29.91
N GLU A 461 5.86 26.25 28.68
CA GLU A 461 5.23 24.96 28.37
C GLU A 461 6.06 23.79 28.93
N LEU A 462 7.39 23.84 28.84
CA LEU A 462 8.27 22.85 29.47
C LEU A 462 8.10 22.82 30.99
N ASN A 463 8.01 23.99 31.62
CA ASN A 463 7.73 24.09 33.04
C ASN A 463 6.37 23.48 33.38
N TYR A 464 5.33 23.81 32.61
CA TYR A 464 3.99 23.24 32.78
C TYR A 464 4.02 21.71 32.69
N VAL A 465 4.64 21.15 31.64
CA VAL A 465 4.82 19.70 31.48
C VAL A 465 5.48 19.11 32.73
N ASN A 466 6.60 19.67 33.19
CA ASN A 466 7.31 19.20 34.38
C ASN A 466 6.47 19.23 35.67
N PHE A 467 5.60 20.22 35.83
CA PHE A 467 4.67 20.32 36.97
C PHE A 467 3.53 19.29 36.88
N SER A 468 3.06 18.97 35.68
CA SER A 468 1.99 17.98 35.45
C SER A 468 2.43 16.53 35.63
N LEU A 469 3.74 16.26 35.67
CA LEU A 469 4.28 14.91 35.87
C LEU A 469 4.24 14.49 37.33
N ASP A 470 4.01 13.19 37.56
CA ASP A 470 4.19 12.54 38.86
C ASP A 470 5.68 12.39 39.20
N GLY A 471 5.98 11.98 40.44
CA GLY A 471 7.35 11.91 40.96
C GLY A 471 8.28 11.02 40.12
N GLN A 472 7.81 9.87 39.65
CA GLN A 472 8.63 8.92 38.89
C GLN A 472 8.88 9.42 37.47
N SER A 473 7.83 9.86 36.77
CA SER A 473 7.95 10.43 35.42
C SER A 473 8.82 11.68 35.40
N ARG A 474 8.80 12.48 36.47
CA ARG A 474 9.63 13.69 36.57
C ARG A 474 11.14 13.37 36.59
N VAL A 475 11.55 12.28 37.23
CA VAL A 475 12.97 11.86 37.24
C VAL A 475 13.43 11.51 35.83
N VAL A 476 12.63 10.72 35.10
CA VAL A 476 12.92 10.33 33.71
C VAL A 476 12.91 11.57 32.80
N PHE A 477 11.93 12.45 32.95
CA PHE A 477 11.82 13.67 32.17
C PHE A 477 13.01 14.61 32.36
N ARG A 478 13.51 14.78 33.60
CA ARG A 478 14.72 15.58 33.85
C ARG A 478 15.94 15.00 33.15
N GLY A 479 16.15 13.68 33.24
CA GLY A 479 17.23 13.01 32.53
C GLY A 479 17.14 13.24 31.01
N LEU A 480 15.95 13.06 30.45
CA LEU A 480 15.70 13.29 29.02
C LEU A 480 15.95 14.75 28.61
N TYR A 481 15.53 15.71 29.44
CA TYR A 481 15.73 17.14 29.18
C TYR A 481 17.19 17.58 29.33
N ASP A 482 17.93 17.01 30.28
CA ASP A 482 19.36 17.24 30.43
C ASP A 482 20.14 16.67 29.24
N ASP A 483 19.76 15.49 28.75
CA ASP A 483 20.32 14.90 27.53
C ASP A 483 19.99 15.77 26.30
N TYR A 484 18.75 16.28 26.20
CA TYR A 484 18.38 17.25 25.16
C TYR A 484 19.24 18.51 25.19
N LYS A 485 19.52 19.08 26.38
CA LYS A 485 20.40 20.25 26.50
C LYS A 485 21.84 19.96 26.07
N LYS A 486 22.33 18.74 26.29
CA LYS A 486 23.69 18.32 25.93
C LYS A 486 23.84 18.00 24.45
N PHE A 487 22.87 17.27 23.89
CA PHE A 487 22.98 16.63 22.58
C PHE A 487 21.94 17.10 21.56
N GLY A 488 20.78 17.58 22.00
CA GLY A 488 19.63 17.90 21.15
C GLY A 488 19.62 19.33 20.60
N ARG A 489 20.08 20.31 21.39
CA ARG A 489 20.35 21.66 20.84
C ARG A 489 21.64 21.62 20.03
N TRP A 490 21.51 21.63 18.72
CA TRP A 490 22.63 22.03 17.85
C TRP A 490 23.13 23.38 18.34
N ARG A 491 24.37 23.41 18.84
CA ARG A 491 25.10 24.67 18.95
C ARG A 491 25.42 25.05 17.52
N GLU A 492 24.84 26.15 17.05
CA GLU A 492 25.41 26.88 15.92
C GLU A 492 26.76 27.41 16.41
N ASP A 493 27.80 26.57 16.33
CA ASP A 493 29.19 27.00 16.45
C ASP A 493 29.69 27.47 15.07
#